data_AF-A0A1H3VQA0-F1
#
_entry.id   AF-A0A1H3VQA0-F1
#
_cell.length_a   1.000
_cell.length_b   1.000
_cell.length_c   1.000
_cell.angle_alpha   90.00
_cell.angle_beta   90.00
_cell.angle_gamma   90.00
#
_symmetry.space_group_name_H-M   'P 1'
#
loop_
_entity.id
_entity.type
_entity.pdbx_description
1 polymer ?
#
loop_
_entity_poly.entity_id
_entity_poly.type
_entity_poly.pdbx_seq_one_letter_code
_entity_poly.pdbx_strand_id
1 'polypeptide(L)'
;MPKVLDEIDVIAQFKHDGSIIPMRIQMINAAGKPEAFSIKGYRQIIKKGTYTTVDDIFVTFSTVVFECQITIDDKLQLVRLYFQPEGHLWLLGMD
;
A
#
# COMPACT_ATOMS: atom_id res chain seq x y z
N MET A 1 -8.72 14.80 -4.10
CA MET A 1 -8.80 13.41 -3.62
C MET A 1 -8.07 13.35 -2.30
N PRO A 2 -8.50 12.54 -1.32
CA PRO A 2 -7.72 12.38 -0.09
C PRO A 2 -6.33 11.86 -0.44
N LYS A 3 -5.30 12.39 0.22
CA LYS A 3 -3.89 12.05 -0.01
C LYS A 3 -3.56 10.62 0.44
N VAL A 4 -4.43 10.05 1.27
CA VAL A 4 -4.35 8.72 1.86
C VAL A 4 -5.73 8.07 1.89
N LEU A 5 -5.79 6.77 1.54
CA LEU A 5 -6.97 5.91 1.76
C LEU A 5 -6.65 4.88 2.85
N ASP A 6 -7.58 4.70 3.79
CA ASP A 6 -7.47 3.82 4.96
C ASP A 6 -8.45 2.62 4.94
N GLU A 7 -9.45 2.64 4.05
CA GLU A 7 -10.38 1.53 3.81
C GLU A 7 -9.97 0.70 2.58
N ILE A 8 -8.75 0.17 2.60
CA ILE A 8 -8.24 -0.67 1.52
C ILE A 8 -7.91 -2.08 1.98
N ASP A 9 -8.24 -3.06 1.14
CA ASP A 9 -7.81 -4.43 1.31
C ASP A 9 -6.56 -4.69 0.48
N VAL A 10 -5.59 -5.42 1.05
CA VAL A 10 -4.40 -5.85 0.32
C VAL A 10 -4.29 -7.36 0.36
N ILE A 11 -4.27 -7.97 -0.83
CA ILE A 11 -3.93 -9.37 -0.98
C ILE A 11 -2.41 -9.46 -1.05
N ALA A 12 -1.81 -10.07 -0.04
CA ALA A 12 -0.36 -10.23 0.08
C ALA A 12 0.03 -11.68 0.37
N GLN A 13 1.20 -12.08 -0.12
CA GLN A 13 1.85 -13.33 0.25
C GLN A 13 2.83 -13.10 1.40
N PHE A 14 2.64 -13.81 2.50
CA PHE A 14 3.62 -13.91 3.56
C PHE A 14 4.56 -15.08 3.27
N LYS A 15 5.86 -14.79 3.18
CA LYS A 15 6.88 -15.83 3.00
C LYS A 15 7.25 -16.46 4.34
N HIS A 16 7.86 -17.64 4.27
CA HIS A 16 8.35 -18.37 5.46
C HIS A 16 9.42 -17.60 6.24
N ASP A 17 10.10 -16.63 5.62
CA ASP A 17 11.12 -15.77 6.25
C ASP A 17 10.52 -14.51 6.90
N GLY A 18 9.19 -14.38 6.88
CA GLY A 18 8.47 -13.23 7.41
C GLY A 18 8.38 -12.02 6.48
N SER A 19 9.01 -12.07 5.30
CA SER A 19 8.85 -11.00 4.29
C SER A 19 7.48 -11.06 3.62
N ILE A 20 7.01 -9.89 3.17
CA ILE A 20 5.68 -9.72 2.59
C ILE A 20 5.83 -9.34 1.11
N ILE A 21 5.04 -9.97 0.25
CA ILE A 21 4.89 -9.59 -1.16
C ILE A 21 3.47 -9.06 -1.37
N PRO A 22 3.29 -7.77 -1.67
CA PRO A 22 1.97 -7.25 -2.03
C PRO A 22 1.63 -7.69 -3.47
N MET A 23 0.43 -8.25 -3.68
CA MET A 23 0.00 -8.77 -4.98
C MET A 23 -1.13 -7.97 -5.61
N ARG A 24 -2.15 -7.62 -4.82
CA ARG A 24 -3.32 -6.86 -5.27
C ARG A 24 -3.80 -5.89 -4.21
N ILE A 25 -4.38 -4.79 -4.68
CA ILE A 25 -5.08 -3.80 -3.86
C ILE A 25 -6.55 -3.89 -4.25
N GLN A 26 -7.44 -3.92 -3.27
CA GLN A 26 -8.88 -3.92 -3.50
C GLN A 26 -9.50 -2.72 -2.77
N MET A 27 -10.27 -1.94 -3.51
CA MET A 27 -10.90 -0.71 -3.02
C MET A 27 -12.35 -0.67 -3.48
N ILE A 28 -13.20 0.02 -2.73
CA ILE A 28 -14.58 0.29 -3.16
C ILE A 28 -14.56 1.44 -4.17
N ASN A 29 -15.09 1.20 -5.36
CA ASN A 29 -15.18 2.24 -6.39
C ASN A 29 -16.42 3.14 -6.20
N ALA A 30 -16.56 4.15 -7.05
CA ALA A 30 -17.67 5.12 -6.97
C ALA A 30 -19.07 4.48 -7.10
N ALA A 31 -19.17 3.27 -7.65
CA ALA A 31 -20.42 2.51 -7.75
C ALA A 31 -20.69 1.61 -6.53
N GLY A 32 -19.86 1.71 -5.47
CA GLY A 32 -19.96 0.87 -4.27
C GLY A 32 -19.52 -0.57 -4.50
N LYS A 33 -18.83 -0.88 -5.61
CA LYS A 33 -18.38 -2.23 -5.92
C LYS A 33 -16.88 -2.39 -5.61
N PRO A 34 -16.45 -3.58 -5.14
CA PRO A 34 -15.04 -3.85 -5.01
C PRO A 34 -14.37 -3.88 -6.38
N GLU A 35 -13.27 -3.16 -6.50
CA GLU A 35 -12.41 -3.11 -7.68
C GLU A 35 -11.00 -3.49 -7.28
N ALA A 36 -10.39 -4.41 -8.03
CA ALA A 36 -9.10 -4.98 -7.71
C ALA A 36 -8.03 -4.54 -8.71
N PHE A 37 -6.97 -3.94 -8.20
CA PHE A 37 -5.81 -3.47 -8.95
C PHE A 37 -4.64 -4.43 -8.72
N SER A 38 -4.10 -4.97 -9.81
CA SER A 38 -2.96 -5.88 -9.73
C SER A 38 -1.64 -5.10 -9.69
N ILE A 39 -0.76 -5.47 -8.78
CA ILE A 39 0.56 -4.86 -8.63
C ILE A 39 1.48 -5.44 -9.72
N LYS A 40 2.00 -4.58 -10.58
CA LYS A 40 2.88 -4.92 -11.72
C LYS A 40 4.35 -4.99 -11.32
N GLY A 41 4.72 -4.22 -10.31
CA GLY A 41 6.06 -4.19 -9.74
C GLY A 41 6.01 -3.52 -8.37
N TYR A 42 6.93 -3.88 -7.49
CA TYR A 42 7.02 -3.27 -6.18
C TYR A 42 8.48 -3.18 -5.72
N ARG A 43 8.75 -2.24 -4.82
CA ARG A 43 9.98 -2.20 -4.01
C ARG A 43 9.62 -1.91 -2.57
N GLN A 44 10.27 -2.60 -1.63
CA GLN A 44 10.14 -2.29 -0.22
C GLN A 44 11.08 -1.11 0.11
N ILE A 45 10.55 -0.08 0.76
CA ILE A 45 11.36 1.02 1.28
C ILE A 45 11.88 0.62 2.65
N ILE A 46 13.21 0.59 2.80
CA ILE A 46 13.87 0.34 4.07
C ILE A 46 14.52 1.65 4.52
N LYS A 47 13.88 2.34 5.48
CA LYS A 47 14.42 3.55 6.09
C LYS A 47 14.54 3.36 7.60
N LYS A 48 15.65 3.83 8.17
CA LYS A 48 15.91 3.73 9.61
C LYS A 48 15.23 4.90 10.34
N GLY A 49 14.60 4.59 11.48
CA GLY A 49 13.94 5.58 12.34
C GLY A 49 12.52 5.94 11.91
N THR A 50 11.89 6.80 12.70
CA THR A 50 10.54 7.31 12.44
C THR A 50 10.58 8.51 11.51
N TYR A 51 9.63 8.63 10.60
CA TYR A 51 9.51 9.79 9.72
C TYR A 51 8.07 9.96 9.23
N THR A 52 7.71 11.19 8.87
CA THR A 52 6.46 11.47 8.16
C THR A 52 6.74 11.43 6.66
N THR A 53 5.90 10.71 5.93
CA THR A 53 5.98 10.61 4.47
C THR A 53 5.45 11.89 3.82
N VAL A 54 5.72 12.05 2.52
CA VAL A 54 5.12 13.15 1.76
C VAL A 54 3.60 13.10 1.75
N ASP A 55 3.00 11.93 2.04
CA ASP A 55 1.56 11.67 2.14
C ASP A 55 0.99 11.93 3.55
N ASP A 56 1.78 12.55 4.44
CA ASP A 56 1.43 12.85 5.84
C ASP A 56 1.22 11.62 6.74
N ILE A 57 1.65 10.43 6.30
CA ILE A 57 1.62 9.21 7.12
C ILE A 57 2.85 9.15 8.02
N PHE A 58 2.63 8.98 9.32
CA PHE A 58 3.68 8.74 10.31
C PHE A 58 4.14 7.27 10.27
N VAL A 59 5.36 7.06 9.79
CA VAL A 59 5.99 5.74 9.69
C VAL A 59 6.81 5.48 10.94
N THR A 60 6.52 4.35 11.59
CA THR A 60 7.27 3.83 12.73
C THR A 60 8.27 2.77 12.31
N PHE A 61 9.11 2.30 13.25
CA PHE A 61 10.06 1.21 13.01
C PHE A 61 9.39 -0.13 12.65
N SER A 62 8.12 -0.33 13.03
CA SER A 62 7.35 -1.54 12.73
C SER A 62 6.57 -1.44 11.41
N THR A 63 6.44 -0.23 10.85
CA THR A 63 5.67 -0.01 9.62
C THR A 63 6.45 -0.53 8.41
N VAL A 64 5.83 -1.41 7.61
CA VAL A 64 6.41 -1.90 6.35
C VAL A 64 5.88 -1.04 5.21
N VAL A 65 6.77 -0.46 4.42
CA VAL A 65 6.41 0.46 3.34
C VAL A 65 6.81 -0.13 1.99
N PHE A 66 5.89 -0.10 1.03
CA PHE A 66 6.13 -0.48 -0.36
C PHE A 66 5.82 0.67 -1.30
N GLU A 67 6.64 0.86 -2.32
CA GLU A 67 6.25 1.58 -3.53
C GLU A 67 5.83 0.55 -4.58
N CYS A 68 4.62 0.69 -5.09
CA CYS A 68 3.98 -0.24 -6.00
C CYS A 68 3.61 0.46 -7.30
N GLN A 69 3.74 -0.27 -8.40
CA GLN A 69 3.18 0.10 -9.69
C GLN A 69 1.87 -0.66 -9.91
N ILE A 70 0.80 0.08 -10.15
CA ILE A 70 -0.52 -0.47 -10.50
C ILE A 70 -1.00 0.08 -11.84
N THR A 71 -2.00 -0.55 -12.44
CA THR A 71 -2.66 -0.04 -13.66
C THR A 71 -4.07 0.40 -13.31
N ILE A 72 -4.40 1.66 -13.58
CA ILE A 72 -5.75 2.23 -13.46
C ILE A 72 -6.09 2.83 -14.83
N ASP A 73 -7.19 2.42 -15.45
CA ASP A 73 -7.61 2.87 -16.79
C ASP A 73 -6.48 2.82 -17.83
N ASP A 74 -5.79 1.68 -17.90
CA ASP A 74 -4.61 1.42 -18.77
C ASP A 74 -3.41 2.35 -18.55
N LYS A 75 -3.41 3.16 -17.49
CA LYS A 75 -2.29 4.02 -17.10
C LYS A 75 -1.54 3.42 -15.92
N LEU A 76 -0.22 3.42 -16.02
CA LEU A 76 0.64 3.05 -14.89
C LEU A 76 0.59 4.16 -13.83
N GLN A 77 0.27 3.78 -12.60
CA GLN A 77 0.25 4.67 -11.44
C GLN A 77 1.23 4.14 -10.39
N LEU A 78 1.94 5.07 -9.75
CA LEU A 78 2.77 4.79 -8.59
C LEU A 78 1.96 5.07 -7.33
N VAL A 79 1.96 4.12 -6.41
CA VAL A 79 1.28 4.24 -5.12
C VAL A 79 2.18 3.72 -4.01
N ARG A 80 1.95 4.18 -2.78
CA ARG A 80 2.63 3.68 -1.59
C ARG A 80 1.68 2.88 -0.72
N LEU A 81 2.08 1.66 -0.37
CA LEU A 81 1.39 0.87 0.63
C LEU A 81 2.13 0.95 1.96
N TYR A 82 1.37 1.16 3.02
CA TYR A 82 1.87 1.18 4.39
C TYR A 82 1.15 0.10 5.17
N PHE A 83 1.89 -0.93 5.57
CA PHE A 83 1.38 -1.97 6.46
C PHE A 83 1.82 -1.68 7.89
N GLN A 84 0.85 -1.57 8.78
CA GLN A 84 1.05 -1.40 10.22
C GLN A 84 0.73 -2.74 10.92
N PRO A 85 1.74 -3.52 11.35
CA PRO A 85 1.52 -4.87 11.88
C PRO A 85 0.67 -4.91 13.16
N GLU A 86 0.81 -3.92 14.04
CA GLU A 86 0.11 -3.89 15.34
C GLU A 86 -1.42 -3.82 15.19
N GLY A 87 -1.90 -3.09 14.18
CA GLY A 87 -3.33 -2.94 13.88
C GLY A 87 -3.82 -3.80 12.72
N HIS A 88 -2.95 -4.58 12.09
CA HIS A 88 -3.22 -5.27 10.82
C HIS A 88 -3.83 -4.35 9.75
N LEU A 89 -3.38 -3.09 9.73
CA LEU A 89 -3.94 -2.04 8.89
C LEU A 89 -3.09 -1.81 7.65
N TRP A 90 -3.76 -1.61 6.51
CA TRP A 90 -3.16 -1.17 5.27
C TRP A 90 -3.63 0.24 4.94
N LEU A 91 -2.68 1.12 4.62
CA LEU A 91 -2.95 2.46 4.10
C LEU A 91 -2.38 2.58 2.70
N LEU A 92 -3.05 3.36 1.86
CA LEU A 92 -2.62 3.69 0.50
C LEU A 92 -2.34 5.19 0.39
N GLY A 93 -1.09 5.56 0.13
CA GLY A 93 -0.72 6.90 -0.32
C GLY A 93 -0.72 6.96 -1.84
N MET A 94 -1.25 8.05 -2.41
CA MET A 94 -1.16 8.35 -3.84
C MET A 94 -0.38 9.66 -4.02
N ASP A 95 0.52 9.68 -4.99
CA ASP A 95 1.24 10.90 -5.41
C ASP A 95 0.32 11.94 -6.06
#